data_AF-A0A2H0W569-F1
#
_entry.id   AF-A0A2H0W569-F1
#
_cell.length_a   1.000
_cell.length_b   1.000
_cell.length_c   1.000
_cell.angle_alpha   90.00
_cell.angle_beta   90.00
_cell.angle_gamma   90.00
#
_symmetry.space_group_name_H-M   'P 1'
#
loop_
_entity.id
_entity.type
_entity.pdbx_description
1 polymer ?
#
loop_
_entity_poly.entity_id
_entity_poly.type
_entity_poly.pdbx_seq_one_letter_code
_entity_poly.pdbx_strand_id
1 'polypeptide(L)'
;MYSIDEYKNLTSKYGPFASWAIWNYKKESDSLIINQNFDKLHSKFIFLGLNISRPLTNNPWSNFHGGRHDRKLKYACNDNKLRGSYMTDIFKGIDEPQSNKFKNLLTDKIIRKNVEQFNREMKDIKINDNAQFIILGTPTSLLAQCFNNYFKQEYKNRIIYHYHYSYYKLTDKEWVNGLWEKLNINQNFDLTIKKYKLSNII
;
A
#
# COMPACT_ATOMS: atom_id res chain seq x y z
N MET A 1 -13.76 -10.26 6.45
CA MET A 1 -14.59 -9.49 5.50
C MET A 1 -15.23 -8.36 6.29
N TYR A 2 -15.31 -7.15 5.73
CA TYR A 2 -15.94 -6.02 6.39
C TYR A 2 -17.45 -6.03 6.12
N SER A 3 -18.25 -5.64 7.12
CA SER A 3 -19.66 -5.30 6.86
C SER A 3 -19.75 -4.02 6.01
N ILE A 4 -20.93 -3.74 5.46
CA ILE A 4 -21.15 -2.50 4.69
C ILE A 4 -20.93 -1.24 5.55
N ASP A 5 -21.31 -1.29 6.84
CA ASP A 5 -21.15 -0.17 7.75
C ASP A 5 -19.69 0.02 8.18
N GLU A 6 -18.98 -1.10 8.41
CA GLU A 6 -17.53 -1.07 8.64
C GLU A 6 -16.81 -0.47 7.43
N TYR A 7 -17.18 -0.89 6.23
CA TYR A 7 -16.60 -0.36 5.01
C TYR A 7 -16.87 1.14 4.81
N LYS A 8 -18.09 1.61 5.05
CA LYS A 8 -18.44 3.04 5.01
C LYS A 8 -17.64 3.84 6.04
N ASN A 9 -17.49 3.30 7.25
CA ASN A 9 -16.69 3.94 8.30
C ASN A 9 -15.20 4.03 7.92
N LEU A 10 -14.62 2.95 7.39
CA LEU A 10 -13.24 2.97 6.86
C LEU A 10 -13.09 3.99 5.73
N THR A 11 -14.08 4.04 4.83
CA THR A 11 -14.11 4.98 3.69
C THR A 11 -14.07 6.43 4.18
N SER A 12 -14.89 6.76 5.16
CA SER A 12 -14.92 8.11 5.75
C SER A 12 -13.63 8.47 6.48
N LYS A 13 -13.03 7.52 7.21
CA LYS A 13 -11.84 7.80 8.03
C LYS A 13 -10.54 7.82 7.23
N TYR A 14 -10.39 6.89 6.29
CA TYR A 14 -9.09 6.55 5.68
C TYR A 14 -9.07 6.69 4.16
N GLY A 15 -10.24 6.70 3.51
CA GLY A 15 -10.36 6.86 2.06
C GLY A 15 -9.57 8.03 1.45
N PRO A 16 -9.41 9.19 2.11
CA PRO A 16 -8.64 10.32 1.57
C PRO A 16 -7.10 10.15 1.55
N PHE A 17 -6.55 9.14 2.22
CA PHE A 17 -5.09 9.01 2.39
C PHE A 17 -4.57 7.56 2.40
N ALA A 18 -5.45 6.59 2.22
CA ALA A 18 -5.10 5.19 2.06
C ALA A 18 -5.76 4.60 0.82
N SER A 19 -5.36 3.39 0.46
CA SER A 19 -5.83 2.70 -0.72
C SER A 19 -5.94 1.20 -0.46
N TRP A 20 -6.53 0.51 -1.42
CA TRP A 20 -6.62 -0.94 -1.45
C TRP A 20 -6.03 -1.45 -2.76
N ALA A 21 -5.39 -2.62 -2.70
CA ALA A 21 -4.67 -3.22 -3.82
C ALA A 21 -5.63 -3.85 -4.86
N ILE A 22 -6.45 -3.02 -5.49
CA ILE A 22 -7.41 -3.39 -6.51
C ILE A 22 -7.37 -2.36 -7.63
N TRP A 23 -7.12 -2.83 -8.85
CA TRP A 23 -7.13 -2.02 -10.06
C TRP A 23 -8.12 -2.56 -11.07
N ASN A 24 -8.70 -1.65 -11.86
CA ASN A 24 -9.54 -1.97 -13.00
C ASN A 24 -8.64 -2.34 -14.20
N TYR A 25 -8.90 -3.49 -14.82
CA TYR A 25 -8.10 -3.99 -15.95
C TYR A 25 -8.24 -3.16 -17.23
N LYS A 26 -9.40 -2.52 -17.43
CA LYS A 26 -9.73 -1.77 -18.65
C LYS A 26 -9.43 -0.28 -18.51
N LYS A 27 -9.64 0.27 -17.32
CA LYS A 27 -9.46 1.69 -17.03
C LYS A 27 -8.70 1.84 -15.73
N GLU A 28 -7.38 1.78 -15.80
CA GLU A 28 -6.52 1.70 -14.61
C GLU A 28 -6.72 2.84 -13.61
N SER A 29 -7.12 4.03 -14.08
CA SER A 29 -7.44 5.19 -13.24
C SER A 29 -8.79 5.13 -12.53
N ASP A 30 -9.64 4.16 -12.87
CA ASP A 30 -10.95 3.97 -12.24
C ASP A 30 -10.83 3.26 -10.90
N SER A 31 -10.79 4.05 -9.83
CA SER A 31 -10.72 3.56 -8.46
C SER A 31 -12.08 3.14 -7.87
N LEU A 32 -13.20 3.38 -8.58
CA LEU A 32 -14.53 2.92 -8.12
C LEU A 32 -14.62 1.39 -8.04
N ILE A 33 -13.73 0.69 -8.76
CA ILE A 33 -13.58 -0.76 -8.69
C ILE A 33 -13.31 -1.27 -7.27
N ILE A 34 -12.68 -0.45 -6.40
CA ILE A 34 -12.48 -0.79 -4.98
C ILE A 34 -13.82 -0.90 -4.27
N ASN A 35 -14.71 0.08 -4.47
CA ASN A 35 -16.05 0.10 -3.88
C ASN A 35 -16.89 -1.09 -4.36
N GLN A 36 -16.75 -1.45 -5.64
CA GLN A 36 -17.45 -2.59 -6.25
C GLN A 36 -16.93 -3.96 -5.77
N ASN A 37 -15.77 -4.00 -5.11
CA ASN A 37 -15.11 -5.23 -4.65
C ASN A 37 -14.74 -5.16 -3.16
N PHE A 38 -15.55 -4.45 -2.35
CA PHE A 38 -15.24 -4.26 -0.93
C PHE A 38 -15.19 -5.58 -0.13
N ASP A 39 -15.87 -6.62 -0.63
CA ASP A 39 -15.87 -7.99 -0.12
C ASP A 39 -14.48 -8.66 -0.19
N LYS A 40 -13.62 -8.20 -1.11
CA LYS A 40 -12.26 -8.72 -1.31
C LYS A 40 -11.22 -8.03 -0.42
N LEU A 41 -11.59 -6.97 0.28
CA LEU A 41 -10.66 -6.18 1.08
C LEU A 41 -10.22 -6.93 2.35
N HIS A 42 -8.93 -6.84 2.66
CA HIS A 42 -8.36 -7.53 3.81
C HIS A 42 -7.08 -6.88 4.34
N SER A 43 -6.81 -7.10 5.63
CA SER A 43 -5.58 -6.70 6.33
C SER A 43 -4.47 -7.77 6.31
N LYS A 44 -4.59 -8.85 5.52
CA LYS A 44 -3.59 -9.95 5.49
C LYS A 44 -2.19 -9.49 5.02
N PHE A 45 -2.16 -8.55 4.09
CA PHE A 45 -0.94 -7.89 3.65
C PHE A 45 -1.19 -6.39 3.72
N ILE A 46 -0.25 -5.66 4.28
CA ILE A 46 -0.36 -4.22 4.51
C ILE A 46 0.87 -3.56 3.91
N PHE A 47 0.70 -2.83 2.82
CA PHE A 47 1.76 -2.10 2.15
C PHE A 47 1.96 -0.74 2.81
N LEU A 48 3.19 -0.45 3.20
CA LEU A 48 3.54 0.77 3.90
C LEU A 48 4.47 1.62 3.03
N GLY A 49 4.08 2.88 2.82
CA GLY A 49 4.93 3.96 2.32
C GLY A 49 5.33 4.92 3.45
N LEU A 50 6.22 5.89 3.15
CA LEU A 50 6.72 6.84 4.14
C LEU A 50 5.68 7.91 4.48
N ASN A 51 5.30 8.70 3.48
CA ASN A 51 4.41 9.82 3.61
C ASN A 51 3.73 10.11 2.27
N ILE A 52 2.52 10.65 2.36
CA ILE A 52 1.80 11.08 1.18
C ILE A 52 2.40 12.38 0.63
N SER A 53 2.76 12.36 -0.66
CA SER A 53 3.37 13.50 -1.33
C SER A 53 2.36 14.50 -1.91
N ARG A 54 1.05 14.19 -1.87
CA ARG A 54 -0.10 15.05 -2.20
C ARG A 54 -1.39 14.45 -1.66
N PRO A 55 -2.34 15.21 -1.07
CA PRO A 55 -3.66 14.69 -0.71
C PRO A 55 -4.34 14.00 -1.90
N LEU A 56 -4.93 12.82 -1.68
CA LEU A 56 -5.70 12.13 -2.72
C LEU A 56 -6.99 12.92 -2.94
N THR A 57 -7.31 13.24 -4.20
CA THR A 57 -8.46 14.06 -4.59
C THR A 57 -9.80 13.50 -4.08
N ASN A 58 -10.85 14.33 -4.11
CA ASN A 58 -12.25 14.18 -3.65
C ASN A 58 -12.96 12.79 -3.66
N ASN A 59 -12.41 11.75 -4.29
CA ASN A 59 -12.96 10.39 -4.26
C ASN A 59 -12.21 9.53 -3.24
N PRO A 60 -12.90 8.89 -2.29
CA PRO A 60 -12.24 7.98 -1.37
C PRO A 60 -11.66 6.77 -2.11
N TRP A 61 -10.56 6.23 -1.58
CA TRP A 61 -9.87 5.06 -2.11
C TRP A 61 -9.28 5.23 -3.51
N SER A 62 -8.64 6.36 -3.82
CA SER A 62 -7.88 6.44 -5.08
C SER A 62 -6.71 5.44 -5.10
N ASN A 63 -6.19 5.11 -6.29
CA ASN A 63 -5.00 4.26 -6.42
C ASN A 63 -3.81 4.84 -5.64
N PHE A 64 -3.05 3.97 -4.98
CA PHE A 64 -1.91 4.36 -4.14
C PHE A 64 -0.88 5.23 -4.89
N HIS A 65 -0.80 6.52 -4.52
CA HIS A 65 0.09 7.57 -5.08
C HIS A 65 0.02 7.86 -6.59
N GLY A 66 -0.89 7.24 -7.35
CA GLY A 66 -1.31 7.62 -8.71
C GLY A 66 -0.23 8.00 -9.74
N GLY A 67 1.01 7.50 -9.62
CA GLY A 67 2.15 7.90 -10.44
C GLY A 67 2.61 6.82 -11.42
N ARG A 68 3.38 7.19 -12.46
CA ARG A 68 3.78 6.32 -13.61
C ARG A 68 4.24 4.89 -13.31
N HIS A 69 4.76 4.60 -12.11
CA HIS A 69 5.30 3.29 -11.70
C HIS A 69 4.37 2.46 -10.79
N ASP A 70 3.19 2.99 -10.44
CA ASP A 70 2.12 2.27 -9.74
C ASP A 70 1.72 0.96 -10.45
N ARG A 71 1.92 0.88 -11.76
CA ARG A 71 1.74 -0.33 -12.57
C ARG A 71 2.43 -1.57 -12.00
N LYS A 72 3.57 -1.44 -11.30
CA LYS A 72 4.25 -2.57 -10.65
C LYS A 72 3.42 -3.15 -9.50
N LEU A 73 2.78 -2.29 -8.70
CA LEU A 73 1.86 -2.73 -7.64
C LEU A 73 0.65 -3.42 -8.26
N LYS A 74 0.07 -2.84 -9.31
CA LYS A 74 -1.02 -3.44 -10.09
C LYS A 74 -0.67 -4.85 -10.57
N TYR A 75 0.46 -5.01 -11.27
CA TYR A 75 0.90 -6.31 -11.77
C TYR A 75 1.16 -7.31 -10.64
N ALA A 76 1.75 -6.87 -9.53
CA ALA A 76 2.02 -7.75 -8.41
C ALA A 76 0.77 -8.17 -7.65
N CYS A 77 -0.26 -7.33 -7.56
CA CYS A 77 -1.33 -7.54 -6.59
C CYS A 77 -2.64 -8.07 -7.19
N ASN A 78 -3.03 -7.62 -8.38
CA ASN A 78 -4.43 -7.67 -8.79
C ASN A 78 -4.98 -9.09 -9.08
N ASP A 79 -4.09 -10.05 -9.32
CA ASP A 79 -4.38 -11.38 -9.86
C ASP A 79 -4.07 -12.54 -8.88
N ASN A 80 -3.79 -12.25 -7.61
CA ASN A 80 -3.45 -13.27 -6.62
C ASN A 80 -3.92 -12.89 -5.20
N LYS A 81 -3.40 -13.59 -4.19
CA LYS A 81 -3.72 -13.40 -2.76
C LYS A 81 -3.42 -11.99 -2.21
N LEU A 82 -2.74 -11.13 -2.96
CA LEU A 82 -2.50 -9.73 -2.62
C LEU A 82 -3.64 -8.80 -3.08
N ARG A 83 -4.57 -9.26 -3.92
CA ARG A 83 -5.71 -8.46 -4.34
C ARG A 83 -6.56 -8.09 -3.13
N GLY A 84 -6.82 -6.80 -2.94
CA GLY A 84 -7.56 -6.30 -1.78
C GLY A 84 -6.72 -6.08 -0.52
N SER A 85 -5.39 -6.14 -0.61
CA SER A 85 -4.48 -5.74 0.46
C SER A 85 -4.60 -4.26 0.80
N TYR A 86 -4.39 -3.90 2.07
CA TYR A 86 -4.39 -2.50 2.51
C TYR A 86 -3.10 -1.79 2.13
N MET A 87 -3.17 -0.50 1.77
CA MET A 87 -2.02 0.32 1.41
C MET A 87 -2.14 1.70 2.08
N THR A 88 -1.12 2.12 2.84
CA THR A 88 -1.11 3.42 3.52
C THR A 88 0.32 3.93 3.70
N ASP A 89 0.46 5.21 4.02
CA ASP A 89 1.70 5.78 4.54
C ASP A 89 1.70 5.81 6.08
N ILE A 90 2.88 5.66 6.68
CA ILE A 90 3.05 5.69 8.15
C ILE A 90 3.01 7.11 8.72
N PHE A 91 3.37 8.13 7.93
CA PHE A 91 3.21 9.54 8.29
C PHE A 91 2.15 10.21 7.41
N LYS A 92 1.20 10.89 8.06
CA LYS A 92 0.07 11.56 7.43
C LYS A 92 0.14 13.06 7.64
N GLY A 93 -0.29 13.82 6.63
CA GLY A 93 -0.35 15.29 6.68
C GLY A 93 1.01 15.99 6.61
N ILE A 94 2.04 15.31 6.11
CA ILE A 94 3.36 15.89 5.83
C ILE A 94 3.64 15.72 4.34
N ASP A 95 3.42 16.81 3.60
CA ASP A 95 3.69 16.88 2.17
C ASP A 95 5.14 17.32 1.94
N GLU A 96 6.09 16.38 2.12
CA GLU A 96 7.50 16.59 1.79
C GLU A 96 8.01 15.36 1.02
N PRO A 97 8.24 15.47 -0.30
CA PRO A 97 8.64 14.35 -1.14
C PRO A 97 10.11 13.95 -0.97
N GLN A 98 10.98 14.81 -0.43
CA GLN A 98 12.40 14.52 -0.25
C GLN A 98 12.65 13.93 1.14
N SER A 99 13.04 12.65 1.20
CA SER A 99 13.29 11.94 2.46
C SER A 99 14.27 12.65 3.39
N ASN A 100 15.29 13.32 2.85
CA ASN A 100 16.28 14.04 3.66
C ASN A 100 15.67 15.27 4.34
N LYS A 101 14.80 16.00 3.64
CA LYS A 101 14.07 17.14 4.22
C LYS A 101 12.98 16.66 5.18
N PHE A 102 12.28 15.58 4.81
CA PHE A 102 11.29 14.93 5.64
C PHE A 102 11.87 14.56 7.01
N LYS A 103 13.08 14.00 7.04
CA LYS A 103 13.78 13.64 8.28
C LYS A 103 13.93 14.84 9.24
N ASN A 104 14.18 16.03 8.72
CA ASN A 104 14.35 17.25 9.52
C ASN A 104 13.04 17.76 10.13
N LEU A 105 11.89 17.30 9.62
CA LEU A 105 10.57 17.63 10.14
C LEU A 105 10.14 16.71 11.30
N LEU A 106 10.85 15.61 11.54
CA LEU A 106 10.48 14.62 12.54
C LEU A 106 10.83 15.10 13.95
N THR A 107 9.81 15.53 14.68
CA THR A 107 9.86 15.80 16.12
C THR A 107 9.17 14.68 16.89
N ASP A 108 9.47 14.51 18.17
CA ASP A 108 8.80 13.51 19.04
C ASP A 108 7.27 13.68 19.04
N LYS A 109 6.79 14.93 18.99
CA LYS A 109 5.37 15.24 18.89
C LYS A 109 4.75 14.71 17.59
N ILE A 110 5.44 14.89 16.46
CA ILE A 110 4.98 14.42 15.14
C ILE A 110 5.01 12.89 15.09
N ILE A 111 6.09 12.28 15.58
CA ILE A 111 6.25 10.82 15.63
C ILE A 111 5.13 10.21 16.47
N ARG A 112 4.96 10.64 17.73
CA ARG A 112 3.95 10.10 18.63
C ARG A 112 2.54 10.22 18.06
N LYS A 113 2.18 11.39 17.50
CA LYS A 113 0.88 11.60 16.86
C LYS A 113 0.62 10.59 15.74
N ASN A 114 1.61 10.35 14.88
CA ASN A 114 1.47 9.44 13.75
C ASN A 114 1.46 7.97 14.18
N VAL A 115 2.24 7.58 15.20
CA VAL A 115 2.18 6.24 15.79
C VAL A 115 0.79 5.97 16.36
N GLU A 116 0.22 6.89 17.13
CA GLU A 116 -1.14 6.76 17.67
C GLU A 116 -2.20 6.66 16.56
N GLN A 117 -2.06 7.46 15.49
CA GLN A 117 -2.97 7.41 14.36
C GLN A 117 -2.85 6.09 13.59
N PHE A 118 -1.63 5.60 13.37
CA PHE A 118 -1.35 4.33 12.73
C PHE A 118 -1.92 3.16 13.53
N ASN A 119 -1.76 3.14 14.86
CA ASN A 119 -2.29 2.07 15.70
C ASN A 119 -3.83 2.03 15.69
N ARG A 120 -4.47 3.21 15.72
CA ARG A 120 -5.93 3.28 15.52
C ARG A 120 -6.35 2.75 14.15
N GLU A 121 -5.63 3.13 13.10
CA GLU A 121 -5.90 2.66 11.74
C GLU A 121 -5.73 1.15 11.59
N MET A 122 -4.63 0.58 12.10
CA MET A 122 -4.40 -0.87 12.07
C MET A 122 -5.50 -1.64 12.82
N LYS A 123 -5.97 -1.10 13.95
CA LYS A 123 -7.12 -1.65 14.70
C LYS A 123 -8.41 -1.58 13.89
N ASP A 124 -8.71 -0.44 13.28
CA ASP A 124 -9.93 -0.23 12.51
C ASP A 124 -10.00 -1.14 11.27
N ILE A 125 -8.87 -1.38 10.59
CA ILE A 125 -8.79 -2.37 9.50
C ILE A 125 -8.74 -3.82 10.00
N LYS A 126 -8.82 -4.06 11.31
CA LYS A 126 -8.79 -5.39 11.94
C LYS A 126 -7.53 -6.17 11.57
N ILE A 127 -6.35 -5.59 11.76
CA ILE A 127 -5.10 -6.35 11.68
C ILE A 127 -5.12 -7.51 12.68
N ASN A 128 -4.46 -8.62 12.33
CA ASN A 128 -4.23 -9.74 13.24
C ASN A 128 -2.77 -10.20 13.14
N ASP A 129 -2.33 -11.10 14.02
CA ASP A 129 -0.94 -11.55 14.12
C ASP A 129 -0.41 -12.26 12.86
N ASN A 130 -1.30 -12.78 12.02
CA ASN A 130 -0.94 -13.44 10.75
C ASN A 130 -0.76 -12.45 9.59
N ALA A 131 -1.11 -11.17 9.78
CA ALA A 131 -0.87 -10.13 8.79
C ALA A 131 0.63 -9.92 8.55
N GLN A 132 0.98 -9.45 7.36
CA GLN A 132 2.36 -9.17 6.99
C GLN A 132 2.50 -7.70 6.56
N PHE A 133 3.47 -7.01 7.14
CA PHE A 133 3.83 -5.66 6.72
C PHE A 133 4.80 -5.71 5.56
N ILE A 134 4.41 -5.10 4.45
CA ILE A 134 5.23 -4.96 3.24
C ILE A 134 5.76 -3.53 3.21
N ILE A 135 7.00 -3.36 3.63
CA ILE A 135 7.68 -2.07 3.67
C ILE A 135 8.19 -1.75 2.27
N LEU A 136 7.66 -0.71 1.63
CA LEU A 136 8.05 -0.25 0.30
C LEU A 136 9.35 0.57 0.34
N GLY A 137 10.40 -0.04 0.88
CA GLY A 137 11.75 0.47 0.99
C GLY A 137 12.75 -0.63 1.36
N THR A 138 14.04 -0.38 1.15
CA THR A 138 15.11 -1.26 1.64
C THR A 138 15.17 -1.24 3.17
N PRO A 139 15.80 -2.21 3.84
CA PRO A 139 15.99 -2.19 5.30
C PRO A 139 16.70 -0.93 5.83
N THR A 140 17.50 -0.27 4.97
CA THR A 140 18.22 0.97 5.27
C THR A 140 17.45 2.25 4.91
N SER A 141 16.27 2.14 4.29
CA SER A 141 15.46 3.30 3.92
C SER A 141 14.92 4.04 5.15
N LEU A 142 14.63 5.34 5.01
CA LEU A 142 14.04 6.13 6.10
C LEU A 142 12.71 5.53 6.59
N LEU A 143 11.88 5.05 5.66
CA LEU A 143 10.65 4.32 5.98
C LEU A 143 10.91 3.12 6.90
N ALA A 144 11.88 2.26 6.54
CA ALA A 144 12.22 1.09 7.34
C ALA A 144 12.75 1.49 8.72
N GLN A 145 13.62 2.51 8.78
CA GLN A 145 14.15 3.02 10.06
C GLN A 145 13.03 3.56 10.95
N CYS A 146 12.15 4.41 10.43
CA CYS A 146 11.02 4.95 11.18
C CYS A 146 10.08 3.84 11.65
N PHE A 147 9.72 2.89 10.77
CA PHE A 147 8.84 1.79 11.12
C PHE A 147 9.42 0.95 12.26
N ASN A 148 10.68 0.53 12.14
CA ASN A 148 11.34 -0.30 13.15
C ASN A 148 11.53 0.42 14.49
N ASN A 149 11.86 1.71 14.46
CA ASN A 149 12.16 2.46 15.67
C ASN A 149 10.88 2.86 16.42
N TYR A 150 9.81 3.23 15.70
CA TYR A 150 8.66 3.90 16.32
C TYR A 150 7.34 3.14 16.18
N PHE A 151 7.06 2.53 15.02
CA PHE A 151 5.73 1.98 14.73
C PHE A 151 5.62 0.50 15.06
N LYS A 152 6.70 -0.26 14.92
CA LYS A 152 6.72 -1.72 15.11
C LYS A 152 6.42 -2.17 16.54
N GLN A 153 6.55 -1.29 17.54
CA GLN A 153 6.58 -1.68 18.96
C GLN A 153 5.37 -2.52 19.41
N GLU A 154 4.19 -2.30 18.83
CA GLU A 154 2.95 -3.05 19.14
C GLU A 154 2.74 -4.28 18.25
N TYR A 155 3.60 -4.53 17.26
CA TYR A 155 3.40 -5.54 16.22
C TYR A 155 4.49 -6.60 16.20
N LYS A 156 4.09 -7.86 16.37
CA LYS A 156 4.94 -9.05 16.18
C LYS A 156 4.83 -9.65 14.78
N ASN A 157 4.03 -9.02 13.92
CA ASN A 157 3.79 -9.42 12.54
C ASN A 157 5.08 -9.58 11.74
N ARG A 158 5.03 -10.46 10.73
CA ARG A 158 6.13 -10.60 9.77
C ARG A 158 6.31 -9.32 8.97
N ILE A 159 7.57 -8.89 8.84
CA ILE A 159 7.97 -7.70 8.07
C ILE A 159 8.74 -8.15 6.84
N ILE A 160 8.35 -7.63 5.68
CA ILE A 160 8.98 -7.90 4.39
C ILE A 160 9.38 -6.58 3.78
N TYR A 161 10.68 -6.42 3.51
CA TYR A 161 11.21 -5.27 2.80
C TYR A 161 11.22 -5.54 1.31
N HIS A 162 10.68 -4.61 0.53
CA HIS A 162 10.74 -4.66 -0.92
C HIS A 162 11.00 -3.25 -1.47
N TYR A 163 11.71 -3.14 -2.59
CA TYR A 163 12.06 -1.83 -3.14
C TYR A 163 10.81 -0.98 -3.35
N HIS A 164 10.94 0.34 -3.16
CA HIS A 164 9.87 1.26 -3.53
C HIS A 164 9.49 1.02 -5.01
N TYR A 165 8.19 1.01 -5.33
CA TYR A 165 7.72 0.66 -6.68
C TYR A 165 8.21 1.64 -7.74
N SER A 166 8.54 2.90 -7.39
CA SER A 166 9.18 3.85 -8.31
C SER A 166 10.69 3.63 -8.50
N TYR A 167 11.31 2.63 -7.86
CA TYR A 167 12.74 2.36 -8.03
C TYR A 167 13.04 1.94 -9.48
N TYR A 168 13.69 2.84 -10.21
CA TYR A 168 13.86 2.76 -11.67
C TYR A 168 14.95 1.78 -12.12
N LYS A 169 15.84 1.35 -11.22
CA LYS A 169 16.90 0.38 -11.54
C LYS A 169 16.39 -1.06 -11.64
N LEU A 170 15.14 -1.33 -11.28
CA LEU A 170 14.49 -2.61 -11.50
C LEU A 170 13.42 -2.47 -12.57
N THR A 171 13.42 -3.40 -13.51
CA THR A 171 12.31 -3.61 -14.44
C THR A 171 11.03 -3.97 -13.70
N ASP A 172 9.89 -3.89 -14.38
CA ASP A 172 8.61 -4.33 -13.81
C ASP A 172 8.66 -5.83 -13.45
N LYS A 173 9.28 -6.65 -14.31
CA LYS A 173 9.40 -8.10 -14.10
C LYS A 173 10.23 -8.44 -12.87
N GLU A 174 11.41 -7.83 -12.73
CA GLU A 174 12.29 -8.06 -11.57
C GLU A 174 11.63 -7.62 -10.27
N TRP A 175 10.97 -6.46 -10.27
CA TRP A 175 10.28 -5.96 -9.08
C TRP A 175 9.12 -6.88 -8.68
N VAL A 176 8.25 -7.24 -9.63
CA VAL A 176 7.08 -8.08 -9.37
C VAL A 176 7.49 -9.48 -8.94
N ASN A 177 8.41 -10.13 -9.68
CA ASN A 177 8.88 -11.47 -9.33
C ASN A 177 9.60 -11.48 -7.98
N GLY A 178 10.42 -10.47 -7.68
CA GLY A 178 11.11 -10.38 -6.40
C GLY A 178 10.16 -10.15 -5.21
N LEU A 179 8.99 -9.53 -5.42
CA LEU A 179 7.95 -9.44 -4.40
C LEU A 179 7.23 -10.78 -4.23
N TRP A 180 6.87 -11.42 -5.33
CA TRP A 180 6.21 -12.73 -5.34
C TRP A 180 7.06 -13.81 -4.69
N GLU A 181 8.36 -13.85 -4.97
CA GLU A 181 9.31 -14.79 -4.37
C GLU A 181 9.33 -14.64 -2.83
N LYS A 182 9.50 -13.42 -2.31
CA LYS A 182 9.48 -13.14 -0.86
C LYS A 182 8.18 -13.56 -0.16
N LEU A 183 7.09 -13.58 -0.91
CA LEU A 183 5.74 -13.90 -0.45
C LEU A 183 5.31 -15.33 -0.78
N ASN A 184 6.17 -16.14 -1.39
CA ASN A 184 5.83 -17.48 -1.90
C ASN A 184 4.56 -17.44 -2.77
N ILE A 185 4.56 -16.59 -3.80
CA ILE A 185 3.51 -16.49 -4.82
C ILE A 185 4.05 -17.11 -6.10
N ASN A 186 3.45 -18.23 -6.52
CA ASN A 186 3.77 -18.86 -7.80
C ASN A 186 2.86 -18.28 -8.89
N GLN A 187 3.37 -17.30 -9.63
CA GLN A 187 2.62 -16.65 -10.71
C GLN A 187 3.56 -16.31 -11.87
N ASN A 188 3.02 -16.34 -13.08
CA ASN A 188 3.76 -15.98 -14.29
C ASN A 188 3.54 -14.51 -14.65
N PHE A 189 4.63 -13.73 -14.65
CA PHE A 189 4.60 -12.31 -14.97
C PHE A 189 4.08 -12.04 -16.39
N ASP A 190 4.58 -12.77 -17.38
CA ASP A 190 4.26 -12.52 -18.79
C ASP A 190 2.78 -12.80 -19.08
N LEU A 191 2.20 -13.85 -18.48
CA LEU A 191 0.77 -14.13 -18.53
C LEU A 191 -0.06 -13.04 -17.84
N THR A 192 0.43 -12.51 -16.72
CA THR A 192 -0.24 -11.42 -16.00
C THR A 192 -0.33 -10.16 -16.86
N ILE A 193 0.78 -9.76 -17.49
CA ILE A 193 0.81 -8.61 -18.41
C ILE A 193 -0.10 -8.83 -19.61
N LYS A 194 -0.16 -10.06 -20.15
CA LYS A 194 -1.03 -10.38 -21.29
C LYS A 194 -2.50 -10.09 -20.98
N LYS A 195 -2.99 -10.36 -19.76
CA LYS A 195 -4.36 -10.02 -19.35
C LYS A 195 -4.66 -8.53 -19.42
N TYR A 196 -3.73 -7.69 -18.93
CA TYR A 196 -3.89 -6.22 -18.99
C TYR A 196 -3.87 -5.70 -20.42
N LYS A 197 -3.00 -6.25 -21.28
CA LYS A 197 -2.94 -5.85 -22.70
C LYS A 197 -4.22 -6.23 -23.45
N LEU A 198 -4.74 -7.44 -23.24
CA LEU A 198 -5.99 -7.90 -23.88
C LEU A 198 -7.20 -7.10 -23.39
N SER A 199 -7.22 -6.71 -22.12
CA SER A 199 -8.31 -5.92 -21.54
C SER A 199 -8.42 -4.50 -22.12
N ASN A 200 -7.35 -3.99 -22.73
CA ASN A 200 -7.32 -2.67 -23.37
C ASN A 200 -7.72 -2.68 -24.86
N ILE A 201 -8.06 -3.86 -25.41
CA ILE A 201 -8.41 -4.04 -26.84
C ILE A 201 -9.95 -4.13 -27.04
N ILE A 202 -10.74 -4.11 -25.95
CA ILE A 202 -12.22 -4.26 -25.97
C ILE A 202 -12.90 -3.17 -25.14
#